data_AF-A0A1V5Z734-F1
#
_entry.id   AF-A0A1V5Z734-F1
#
_cell.length_a   1.000
_cell.length_b   1.000
_cell.length_c   1.000
_cell.angle_alpha   90.00
_cell.angle_beta   90.00
_cell.angle_gamma   90.00
#
_symmetry.space_group_name_H-M   'P 1'
#
loop_
_entity.id
_entity.type
_entity.pdbx_description
1 polymer ?
#
loop_
_entity_poly.entity_id
_entity_poly.type
_entity_poly.pdbx_seq_one_letter_code
_entity_poly.pdbx_strand_id
1 'polypeptide(L)'
;MTIDELKKTRWWKRWVKDVGCEPVEEEIEAALNPKNTFRIAYNPFGLPVHRWQIIWNEANTTHFFLMDEYDSKRNALRACERMGWKVVE
;
A
#
# COMPACT_ATOMS: atom_id res chain seq x y z
N MET A 1 -3.74 -14.68 -0.66
CA MET A 1 -2.84 -14.34 -1.78
C MET A 1 -1.50 -14.99 -1.50
N THR A 2 -0.85 -15.59 -2.48
CA THR A 2 0.54 -16.09 -2.38
C THR A 2 1.53 -15.03 -2.87
N ILE A 3 2.84 -15.24 -2.65
CA ILE A 3 3.88 -14.35 -3.18
C ILE A 3 3.86 -14.29 -4.72
N ASP A 4 3.64 -15.42 -5.41
CA ASP A 4 3.56 -15.47 -6.88
C ASP A 4 2.34 -14.74 -7.43
N GLU A 5 1.22 -14.77 -6.70
CA GLU A 5 0.04 -13.96 -7.01
C GLU A 5 0.31 -12.48 -6.77
N LEU A 6 0.98 -12.14 -5.66
CA LEU A 6 1.35 -10.78 -5.30
C LEU A 6 2.24 -10.13 -6.36
N LYS A 7 3.26 -10.84 -6.86
CA LYS A 7 4.15 -10.39 -7.94
C LYS A 7 3.42 -10.06 -9.24
N LYS A 8 2.23 -10.62 -9.46
CA LYS A 8 1.40 -10.36 -10.66
C LYS A 8 0.46 -9.15 -10.50
N THR A 9 0.28 -8.65 -9.28
CA THR A 9 -0.63 -7.54 -8.97
C THR A 9 -0.19 -6.23 -9.62
N ARG A 10 -1.14 -5.30 -9.77
CA ARG A 10 -0.83 -3.94 -10.23
C ARG A 10 0.02 -3.19 -9.20
N TRP A 11 -0.17 -3.45 -7.92
CA TRP A 11 0.61 -2.85 -6.84
C TRP A 11 2.10 -3.20 -7.00
N TRP A 12 2.45 -4.48 -7.09
CA TRP A 12 3.85 -4.90 -7.26
C TRP A 12 4.50 -4.30 -8.51
N LYS A 13 3.79 -4.34 -9.65
CA LYS A 13 4.29 -3.77 -10.90
C LYS A 13 4.52 -2.26 -10.80
N ARG A 14 3.68 -1.54 -10.06
CA ARG A 14 3.87 -0.10 -9.81
C ARG A 14 5.05 0.14 -8.88
N TRP A 15 5.16 -0.62 -7.80
CA TRP A 15 6.27 -0.51 -6.86
C TRP A 15 7.62 -0.65 -7.58
N VAL A 16 7.81 -1.73 -8.34
CA VAL A 16 9.05 -1.96 -9.09
C VAL A 16 9.33 -0.85 -10.09
N LYS A 17 8.29 -0.31 -10.74
CA LYS A 17 8.44 0.81 -11.68
C LYS A 17 8.84 2.11 -10.99
N ASP A 18 8.19 2.43 -9.87
CA ASP A 18 8.28 3.73 -9.21
C ASP A 18 9.51 3.80 -8.26
N VAL A 19 9.85 2.69 -7.59
CA VAL A 19 10.97 2.58 -6.65
C VAL A 19 12.25 2.04 -7.32
N GLY A 20 12.11 1.20 -8.36
CA GLY A 20 13.23 0.60 -9.08
C GLY A 20 13.75 -0.73 -8.50
N CYS A 21 13.13 -1.25 -7.44
CA CYS A 21 13.44 -2.56 -6.86
C CYS A 21 12.16 -3.30 -6.42
N GLU A 22 12.28 -4.58 -6.06
CA GLU A 22 11.18 -5.31 -5.41
C GLU A 22 10.94 -4.76 -3.99
N PRO A 23 9.70 -4.86 -3.44
CA PRO A 23 9.44 -4.57 -2.02
C PRO A 23 10.31 -5.45 -1.11
N VAL A 24 10.71 -4.93 0.05
CA VAL A 24 11.44 -5.69 1.06
C VAL A 24 10.50 -6.64 1.81
N GLU A 25 11.08 -7.54 2.60
CA GLU A 25 10.37 -8.63 3.28
C GLU A 25 9.21 -8.10 4.14
N GLU A 26 9.43 -7.03 4.89
CA GLU A 26 8.42 -6.43 5.76
C GLU A 26 7.19 -5.92 4.97
N GLU A 27 7.39 -5.34 3.79
CA GLU A 27 6.28 -4.86 2.94
C GLU A 27 5.55 -6.01 2.26
N ILE A 28 6.27 -7.09 1.94
CA ILE A 28 5.70 -8.33 1.40
C ILE A 28 4.81 -8.99 2.46
N GLU A 29 5.34 -9.17 3.67
CA GLU A 29 4.60 -9.71 4.80
C GLU A 29 3.38 -8.85 5.12
N ALA A 30 3.55 -7.52 5.08
CA ALA A 30 2.47 -6.58 5.27
C ALA A 30 1.34 -6.78 4.26
N ALA A 31 1.70 -6.89 2.98
CA ALA A 31 0.78 -7.05 1.87
C ALA A 31 0.05 -8.40 1.86
N LEU A 32 0.68 -9.46 2.36
CA LEU A 32 0.13 -10.83 2.35
C LEU A 32 -0.69 -11.16 3.59
N ASN A 33 -0.45 -10.50 4.73
CA ASN A 33 -1.10 -10.83 5.99
C ASN A 33 -2.55 -10.29 6.05
N PRO A 34 -3.58 -11.16 6.07
CA PRO A 34 -4.98 -10.74 6.05
C PRO A 34 -5.45 -10.09 7.36
N LYS A 35 -4.66 -10.18 8.44
CA LYS A 35 -4.97 -9.53 9.72
C LYS A 35 -4.53 -8.06 9.74
N ASN A 36 -3.67 -7.65 8.81
CA ASN A 36 -3.19 -6.29 8.76
C ASN A 36 -4.29 -5.33 8.32
N THR A 37 -4.18 -4.12 8.84
CA THR A 37 -5.05 -3.00 8.52
C THR A 37 -4.23 -1.86 7.93
N PHE A 38 -4.84 -1.17 6.99
CA PHE A 38 -4.22 -0.05 6.28
C PHE A 38 -5.04 1.21 6.54
N ARG A 39 -4.38 2.36 6.58
CA ARG A 39 -5.03 3.67 6.66
C ARG A 39 -4.88 4.36 5.32
N ILE A 40 -5.91 5.10 4.91
CA ILE A 40 -5.82 5.99 3.75
C ILE A 40 -5.75 7.43 4.24
N ALA A 41 -4.65 8.10 3.96
CA ALA A 41 -4.39 9.47 4.40
C ALA A 41 -4.16 10.40 3.22
N TYR A 42 -4.65 11.63 3.32
CA TYR A 42 -4.32 12.66 2.34
C TYR A 42 -3.00 13.34 2.69
N ASN A 43 -2.04 13.31 1.77
CA ASN A 43 -0.78 14.02 1.86
C ASN A 43 -0.83 15.26 0.95
N PRO A 44 -0.96 16.48 1.50
CA PRO A 44 -0.98 17.70 0.71
C PRO A 44 0.39 18.06 0.12
N PHE A 45 1.47 17.42 0.58
CA PHE A 45 2.85 17.72 0.20
C PHE A 45 3.52 16.62 -0.64
N GLY A 46 2.85 15.49 -0.89
CA GLY A 46 3.39 14.39 -1.70
C GLY A 46 3.57 14.83 -3.15
N LEU A 47 4.68 14.47 -3.80
CA LEU A 47 4.93 14.77 -5.22
C LEU A 47 4.52 13.57 -6.10
N PRO A 48 3.77 13.77 -7.21
CA PRO A 48 3.16 15.03 -7.64
C PRO A 48 2.09 15.50 -6.66
N VAL A 49 2.02 16.83 -6.45
CA VAL A 49 1.23 17.51 -5.41
C VAL A 49 -0.15 16.86 -5.23
N HIS A 50 -0.56 16.61 -3.97
CA HIS A 50 -1.87 16.10 -3.56
C HIS A 50 -2.11 14.61 -3.84
N ARG A 51 -1.68 13.74 -2.90
CA ARG A 51 -1.83 12.28 -3.03
C ARG A 51 -2.59 11.68 -1.86
N TRP A 52 -3.38 10.65 -2.16
CA TRP A 52 -3.98 9.75 -1.20
C TRP A 52 -3.05 8.56 -1.01
N GLN A 53 -2.49 8.44 0.19
CA GLN A 53 -1.49 7.46 0.58
C GLN A 53 -2.17 6.26 1.24
N ILE A 54 -1.82 5.06 0.80
CA ILE A 54 -2.14 3.82 1.50
C ILE A 54 -0.97 3.55 2.45
N ILE A 55 -1.26 3.53 3.74
CA ILE A 55 -0.24 3.42 4.78
C ILE A 55 -0.53 2.16 5.59
N TRP A 56 0.44 1.27 5.66
CA TRP A 56 0.42 0.19 6.66
C TRP A 56 1.06 0.71 7.94
N ASN A 57 0.40 0.43 9.07
CA ASN A 57 0.97 0.66 10.39
C ASN A 57 1.04 -0.67 11.13
N GLU A 58 2.23 -1.02 11.59
CA GLU A 58 2.38 -2.21 12.41
C GLU A 58 1.71 -1.98 13.77
N ALA A 59 0.91 -2.95 14.21
CA ALA A 59 0.18 -2.83 15.47
C ALA A 59 1.15 -2.57 16.64
N ASN A 60 0.86 -1.53 17.42
CA ASN A 60 1.65 -1.11 18.58
C ASN A 60 3.04 -0.51 18.28
N THR A 61 3.29 -0.06 17.05
CA THR A 61 4.50 0.71 16.75
C THR A 61 4.17 2.09 16.19
N THR A 62 5.19 2.95 16.15
CA THR A 62 5.14 4.25 15.44
C THR A 62 5.68 4.13 14.01
N HIS A 63 6.05 2.92 13.57
CA HIS A 63 6.59 2.69 12.24
C HIS A 63 5.45 2.55 11.24
N PHE A 64 5.49 3.39 10.21
CA PHE A 64 4.52 3.36 9.13
C PHE A 64 5.23 3.18 7.80
N PHE A 65 4.66 2.34 6.95
CA PHE A 65 5.15 2.09 5.60
C PHE A 65 4.16 2.68 4.60
N LEU A 66 4.69 3.46 3.66
CA LEU A 66 3.93 3.93 2.51
C LEU A 66 3.82 2.78 1.51
N MET A 67 2.61 2.23 1.36
CA MET A 67 2.38 1.07 0.50
C MET A 67 2.14 1.48 -0.95
N ASP A 68 1.38 2.54 -1.18
CA ASP A 68 1.06 3.05 -2.52
C ASP A 68 0.45 4.46 -2.43
N GLU A 69 0.38 5.16 -3.55
CA GLU A 69 -0.18 6.49 -3.67
C GLU A 69 -1.08 6.65 -4.90
N TYR A 70 -2.15 7.43 -4.73
CA TYR A 70 -3.15 7.69 -5.75
C TYR A 70 -3.55 9.16 -5.81
N ASP A 71 -4.07 9.58 -6.95
CA ASP A 71 -4.64 10.91 -7.19
C ASP A 71 -5.98 11.14 -6.47
N SER A 72 -6.68 10.08 -6.08
CA SER A 72 -7.99 10.17 -5.44
C SER A 72 -8.19 9.09 -4.37
N LYS A 73 -8.94 9.42 -3.31
CA LYS A 73 -9.33 8.48 -2.24
C LYS A 73 -10.01 7.24 -2.80
N ARG A 74 -10.86 7.42 -3.82
CA ARG A 74 -11.59 6.35 -4.49
C ARG A 74 -10.66 5.34 -5.15
N ASN A 75 -9.60 5.80 -5.82
CA ASN A 75 -8.64 4.90 -6.44
C ASN A 75 -7.79 4.16 -5.41
N ALA A 76 -7.41 4.82 -4.31
CA ALA A 76 -6.73 4.18 -3.19
C ALA A 76 -7.59 3.07 -2.56
N LEU A 77 -8.87 3.35 -2.28
CA LEU A 77 -9.81 2.35 -1.74
C LEU A 77 -9.96 1.14 -2.68
N ARG A 78 -10.15 1.37 -3.98
CA ARG A 78 -10.23 0.30 -4.98
C ARG A 78 -8.96 -0.53 -5.07
N ALA A 79 -7.80 0.08 -4.84
CA ALA A 79 -6.55 -0.65 -4.80
C ALA A 79 -6.51 -1.58 -3.58
N CYS A 80 -6.88 -1.09 -2.39
CA CYS A 80 -7.02 -1.93 -1.20
C CYS A 80 -8.00 -3.10 -1.43
N GLU A 81 -9.18 -2.82 -1.99
CA GLU A 81 -10.19 -3.86 -2.31
C GLU A 81 -9.61 -4.97 -3.20
N ARG A 82 -8.87 -4.61 -4.25
CA ARG A 82 -8.23 -5.58 -5.16
C ARG A 82 -7.14 -6.40 -4.49
N MET A 83 -6.46 -5.83 -3.51
CA MET A 83 -5.44 -6.52 -2.73
C MET A 83 -6.03 -7.33 -1.57
N GLY A 84 -7.33 -7.16 -1.26
CA GLY A 84 -7.95 -7.75 -0.07
C GLY A 84 -7.51 -7.07 1.23
N TRP A 85 -6.99 -5.83 1.15
CA TRP A 85 -6.51 -5.08 2.30
C TRP A 85 -7.65 -4.41 3.05
N LYS A 86 -7.72 -4.65 4.36
CA LYS A 86 -8.72 -4.03 5.24
C LYS A 86 -8.32 -2.60 5.56
N VAL A 87 -9.19 -1.64 5.22
CA VAL A 87 -8.95 -0.23 5.53
C VAL A 87 -9.64 0.16 6.83
N VAL A 88 -8.93 0.90 7.68
CA VAL A 88 -9.46 1.56 8.89
C VAL A 88 -9.40 3.08 8.71
N GLU A 89 -10.39 3.78 9.26
CA GLU A 89 -10.47 5.24 9.22
C GLU A 89 -9.54 5.90 10.25
#